data_AF-A0A6G3ZBF4-F1
#
_entry.id   AF-A0A6G3ZBF4-F1
#
_cell.length_a   1.000
_cell.length_b   1.000
_cell.length_c   1.000
_cell.angle_alpha   90.00
_cell.angle_beta   90.00
_cell.angle_gamma   90.00
#
_symmetry.space_group_name_H-M   'P 1'
#
loop_
_entity.id
_entity.type
_entity.pdbx_description
1 polymer ?
#
loop_
_entity_poly.entity_id
_entity_poly.type
_entity_poly.pdbx_seq_one_letter_code
_entity_poly.pdbx_strand_id
1 'polypeptide(L)'
;MSQSFARDRFCREIQQPDDAINLAAAALYIAQEEYPELDVGVYLHQLDMMALQLRDRLPEETYPLKILRAINDYLFKAQGFTGNSQDYYDPRNSFLNHVLDRRTGIPITLSLVYLELARRIGLPMAGVGMPGHFLVRPTVDEMA
;
A
#
# COMPACT_ATOMS: atom_id res chain seq x y z
N MET A 1 0.26 7.15 -31.12
CA MET A 1 -0.28 7.46 -29.78
C MET A 1 0.88 8.07 -29.00
N SER A 2 0.77 9.34 -28.59
CA SER A 2 1.80 9.97 -27.75
C SER A 2 1.82 9.21 -26.42
N GLN A 3 3.00 8.77 -26.00
CA GLN A 3 3.18 8.04 -24.75
C GLN A 3 2.99 9.03 -23.59
N SER A 4 2.10 8.69 -22.64
CA SER A 4 1.86 9.52 -21.47
C SER A 4 3.07 9.49 -20.53
N PHE A 5 3.43 10.64 -19.96
CA PHE A 5 4.53 10.76 -18.99
C PHE A 5 4.32 9.89 -17.74
N ALA A 6 3.07 9.62 -17.35
CA ALA A 6 2.75 8.70 -16.26
C ALA A 6 3.04 7.24 -16.65
N ARG A 7 2.61 6.84 -17.85
CA ARG A 7 2.89 5.53 -18.44
C ARG A 7 4.38 5.25 -18.58
N ASP A 8 5.17 6.23 -19.00
CA ASP A 8 6.63 6.10 -19.10
C ASP A 8 7.29 5.84 -17.74
N ARG A 9 6.85 6.56 -16.71
CA ARG A 9 7.32 6.34 -15.34
C ARG A 9 6.93 4.97 -14.82
N PHE A 10 5.69 4.55 -15.03
CA PHE A 10 5.24 3.20 -14.68
C PHE A 10 6.08 2.12 -15.37
N CYS A 11 6.24 2.20 -16.70
CA CYS A 11 7.02 1.22 -17.47
C CYS A 11 8.48 1.14 -17.00
N ARG A 12 9.09 2.27 -16.65
CA ARG A 12 10.45 2.28 -16.10
C ARG A 12 10.51 1.66 -14.70
N GLU A 13 9.55 1.97 -13.85
CA GLU A 13 9.51 1.47 -12.47
C GLU A 13 9.41 -0.07 -12.43
N ILE A 14 8.52 -0.66 -13.23
CA ILE A 14 8.28 -2.11 -13.26
C ILE A 14 9.37 -2.91 -13.99
N GLN A 15 10.32 -2.25 -14.63
CA GLN A 15 11.49 -2.89 -15.27
C GLN A 15 12.65 -3.12 -14.29
N GLN A 16 12.52 -2.61 -13.06
CA GLN A 16 13.49 -2.88 -12.00
C GLN A 16 13.38 -4.34 -11.51
N PRO A 17 14.43 -4.88 -10.87
CA PRO A 17 14.31 -6.13 -10.11
C PRO A 17 13.17 -6.07 -9.10
N ASP A 18 12.50 -7.20 -8.85
CA ASP A 18 11.29 -7.28 -8.01
C ASP A 18 11.42 -6.60 -6.64
N ASP A 19 12.59 -6.70 -5.99
CA ASP A 19 12.89 -6.11 -4.69
C ASP A 19 13.17 -4.60 -4.73
N ALA A 20 13.51 -4.08 -5.91
CA ALA A 20 13.79 -2.66 -6.16
C ALA A 20 12.56 -1.89 -6.67
N ILE A 21 11.48 -2.58 -7.07
CA ILE A 21 10.23 -1.93 -7.51
C ILE A 21 9.60 -1.16 -6.33
N ASN A 22 9.43 0.15 -6.50
CA ASN A 22 8.62 0.96 -5.60
C ASN A 22 7.13 0.78 -5.95
N LEU A 23 6.50 -0.17 -5.28
CA LEU A 23 5.12 -0.57 -5.54
C LEU A 23 4.12 0.59 -5.33
N ALA A 24 4.30 1.42 -4.29
CA ALA A 24 3.50 2.64 -4.10
C ALA A 24 3.62 3.61 -5.27
N ALA A 25 4.84 3.88 -5.74
CA ALA A 25 5.07 4.80 -6.87
C ALA A 25 4.45 4.23 -8.16
N ALA A 26 4.64 2.94 -8.44
CA ALA A 26 4.03 2.27 -9.58
C ALA A 26 2.50 2.40 -9.57
N ALA A 27 1.85 2.16 -8.42
CA ALA A 27 0.40 2.32 -8.28
C ALA A 27 -0.06 3.78 -8.45
N LEU A 28 0.72 4.75 -7.98
CA LEU A 28 0.43 6.17 -8.17
C LEU A 28 0.63 6.62 -9.61
N TYR A 29 1.58 6.04 -10.36
CA TYR A 29 1.72 6.31 -11.79
C TYR A 29 0.52 5.79 -12.59
N ILE A 30 -0.08 4.65 -12.19
CA ILE A 30 -1.34 4.19 -12.77
C ILE A 30 -2.45 5.21 -12.51
N ALA A 31 -2.57 5.71 -11.27
CA ALA A 31 -3.55 6.74 -10.94
C ALA A 31 -3.30 8.05 -11.71
N GLN A 32 -2.04 8.42 -11.92
CA GLN A 32 -1.67 9.64 -12.63
C GLN A 32 -1.98 9.60 -14.14
N GLU A 33 -2.15 8.40 -14.72
CA GLU A 33 -2.66 8.27 -16.09
C GLU A 33 -4.11 8.78 -16.19
N GLU A 34 -4.94 8.54 -15.16
CA GLU A 34 -6.32 9.02 -15.07
C GLU A 34 -6.39 10.45 -14.52
N TYR A 35 -5.49 10.81 -13.62
CA TYR A 35 -5.42 12.11 -12.96
C TYR A 35 -4.06 12.79 -13.25
N PRO A 36 -3.88 13.46 -14.40
CA PRO A 36 -2.58 14.01 -14.81
C PRO A 36 -1.97 15.02 -13.82
N GLU A 37 -2.81 15.75 -13.09
CA GLU A 37 -2.39 16.74 -12.08
C GLU A 37 -1.99 16.11 -10.73
N LEU A 38 -2.08 14.79 -10.59
CA LEU A 38 -1.72 14.08 -9.37
C LEU A 38 -0.23 14.27 -9.04
N ASP A 39 0.05 14.86 -7.88
CA ASP A 39 1.39 14.90 -7.32
C ASP A 39 1.70 13.60 -6.57
N VAL A 40 2.45 12.71 -7.23
CA VAL A 40 2.90 11.42 -6.67
C VAL A 40 3.70 11.61 -5.38
N GLY A 41 4.50 12.67 -5.27
CA GLY A 41 5.36 12.93 -4.12
C GLY A 41 4.57 13.15 -2.84
N VAL A 42 3.40 13.80 -2.94
CA VAL A 42 2.50 14.05 -1.80
C VAL A 42 2.03 12.73 -1.17
N TYR A 43 1.61 11.75 -1.97
CA TYR A 43 1.10 10.48 -1.45
C TYR A 43 2.22 9.54 -0.98
N LEU A 44 3.40 9.59 -1.59
CA LEU A 44 4.58 8.90 -1.07
C LEU A 44 4.97 9.45 0.31
N HIS A 45 4.99 10.77 0.45
CA HIS A 45 5.24 11.42 1.73
C HIS A 45 4.16 11.10 2.77
N GLN A 46 2.88 11.03 2.37
CA GLN A 46 1.80 10.59 3.25
C GLN A 46 2.05 9.19 3.83
N LEU A 47 2.50 8.23 3.00
CA LEU A 47 2.86 6.89 3.47
C LEU A 47 4.06 6.92 4.44
N ASP A 48 5.05 7.77 4.19
CA ASP A 48 6.18 7.96 5.11
C ASP A 48 5.72 8.50 6.46
N MET A 49 4.84 9.51 6.47
CA MET A 49 4.26 10.08 7.68
C MET A 49 3.41 9.08 8.44
N MET A 50 2.61 8.27 7.73
CA MET A 50 1.84 7.19 8.36
C MET A 50 2.77 6.14 9.00
N ALA A 51 3.86 5.78 8.34
CA ALA A 51 4.84 4.84 8.89
C ALA A 51 5.57 5.41 10.12
N LEU A 52 5.89 6.70 10.14
CA LEU A 52 6.45 7.36 11.32
C LEU A 52 5.49 7.28 12.51
N GLN A 53 4.22 7.62 12.31
CA GLN A 53 3.19 7.52 13.36
C GLN A 53 2.97 6.08 13.85
N LEU A 54 3.12 5.10 12.95
CA LEU A 54 3.04 3.68 13.29
C LEU A 54 4.25 3.23 14.12
N ARG A 55 5.46 3.71 13.83
CA ARG A 55 6.68 3.37 14.60
C ARG A 55 6.54 3.73 16.08
N ASP A 56 5.93 4.87 16.39
CA ASP A 56 5.69 5.32 17.76
C ASP A 56 4.70 4.41 18.54
N ARG A 57 4.00 3.52 17.83
CA ARG A 57 3.02 2.58 18.39
C ARG A 57 3.52 1.14 18.39
N LEU A 58 4.73 0.89 17.89
CA LEU A 58 5.28 -0.45 17.86
C LEU A 58 5.63 -0.90 19.29
N PRO A 59 5.40 -2.18 19.61
CA PRO A 59 5.85 -2.75 20.87
C PRO A 59 7.38 -2.73 20.95
N GLU A 60 7.94 -2.58 22.15
CA GLU A 60 9.39 -2.73 22.37
C GLU A 60 9.88 -4.14 22.01
N GLU A 61 9.06 -5.16 22.26
CA GLU A 61 9.35 -6.55 21.89
C GLU A 61 8.96 -6.83 20.43
N THR A 62 9.94 -7.27 19.65
CA THR A 62 9.81 -7.57 18.21
C THR A 62 9.19 -8.95 17.94
N TYR A 63 8.08 -9.28 18.60
CA TYR A 63 7.29 -10.46 18.22
C TYR A 63 6.44 -10.14 16.98
N PRO A 64 6.55 -10.89 15.87
CA PRO A 64 5.86 -10.57 14.62
C PRO A 64 4.35 -10.37 14.79
N LEU A 65 3.68 -11.21 15.59
CA LEU A 65 2.25 -11.09 15.85
C LEU A 65 1.87 -9.78 16.56
N LYS A 66 2.73 -9.27 17.46
CA LYS A 66 2.49 -7.98 18.13
C LYS A 66 2.65 -6.83 17.14
N ILE A 67 3.63 -6.90 16.25
CA ILE A 67 3.83 -5.90 15.18
C ILE A 67 2.63 -5.91 14.23
N LEU A 68 2.18 -7.07 13.74
CA LEU A 68 1.00 -7.19 12.88
C LEU A 68 -0.26 -6.62 13.55
N ARG A 69 -0.43 -6.88 14.85
CA ARG A 69 -1.52 -6.29 15.63
C ARG A 69 -1.42 -4.76 15.67
N ALA A 70 -0.23 -4.20 15.88
CA ALA A 70 -0.02 -2.76 15.86
C ALA A 70 -0.35 -2.15 14.49
N ILE A 71 0.05 -2.80 13.39
CA ILE A 71 -0.33 -2.36 12.03
C ILE A 71 -1.85 -2.39 11.86
N ASN A 72 -2.51 -3.48 12.25
CA ASN A 72 -3.97 -3.62 12.13
C ASN A 72 -4.72 -2.57 12.95
N ASP A 73 -4.30 -2.37 14.21
CA ASP A 73 -4.91 -1.38 15.10
C ASP A 73 -4.67 0.05 14.61
N TYR A 74 -3.49 0.34 14.05
CA TYR A 74 -3.21 1.63 13.43
C TYR A 74 -4.03 1.85 12.16
N LEU A 75 -3.93 0.96 11.18
CA LEU A 75 -4.47 1.16 9.85
C LEU A 75 -6.00 1.11 9.83
N PHE A 76 -6.59 0.06 10.43
CA PHE A 76 -8.03 -0.18 10.31
C PHE A 76 -8.84 0.47 11.43
N LYS A 77 -8.27 0.62 12.64
CA LYS A 77 -9.00 1.25 13.77
C LYS A 77 -8.68 2.73 13.91
N ALA A 78 -7.40 3.10 14.03
CA ALA A 78 -7.03 4.49 14.28
C ALA A 78 -7.12 5.37 13.02
N GLN A 79 -6.66 4.86 11.88
CA GLN A 79 -6.76 5.56 10.60
C GLN A 79 -8.07 5.29 9.86
N GLY A 80 -8.85 4.28 10.28
CA GLY A 80 -10.19 4.03 9.75
C GLY A 80 -10.22 3.54 8.30
N PHE A 81 -9.14 2.93 7.82
CA PHE A 81 -9.17 2.28 6.50
C PHE A 81 -10.21 1.17 6.47
N THR A 82 -10.99 1.11 5.41
CA THR A 82 -12.09 0.14 5.30
C THR A 82 -12.34 -0.27 3.85
N GLY A 83 -12.98 -1.44 3.69
CA GLY A 83 -13.47 -1.90 2.40
C GLY A 83 -14.75 -1.17 2.01
N ASN A 84 -14.91 -0.86 0.72
CA ASN A 84 -16.15 -0.30 0.21
C ASN A 84 -17.20 -1.40 -0.04
N SER A 85 -17.98 -1.74 0.99
CA SER A 85 -19.06 -2.73 0.86
C SER A 85 -20.34 -2.17 0.25
N GLN A 86 -20.50 -0.84 0.24
CA GLN A 86 -21.68 -0.17 -0.31
C GLN A 86 -21.60 -0.03 -1.84
N ASP A 87 -20.42 0.26 -2.35
CA ASP A 87 -20.15 0.39 -3.78
C ASP A 87 -18.77 -0.18 -4.13
N TYR A 88 -18.70 -1.50 -4.16
CA TYR A 88 -17.45 -2.24 -4.38
C TYR A 88 -16.79 -1.89 -5.73
N TYR A 89 -17.60 -1.61 -6.76
CA TYR A 89 -17.14 -1.40 -8.13
C TYR A 89 -16.84 0.07 -8.46
N ASP A 90 -16.96 0.99 -7.50
CA ASP A 90 -16.48 2.36 -7.65
C ASP A 90 -14.99 2.34 -8.06
N PRO A 91 -14.63 2.86 -9.26
CA PRO A 91 -13.26 2.78 -9.77
C PRO A 91 -12.25 3.46 -8.86
N ARG A 92 -12.68 4.45 -8.06
CA ARG A 92 -11.84 5.14 -7.09
C ARG A 92 -11.32 4.21 -5.98
N ASN A 93 -11.96 3.06 -5.74
CA ASN A 93 -11.47 2.07 -4.79
C ASN A 93 -10.14 1.41 -5.26
N SER A 94 -9.82 1.52 -6.56
CA SER A 94 -8.65 0.92 -7.20
C SER A 94 -7.47 1.89 -7.36
N PHE A 95 -7.69 3.19 -7.22
CA PHE A 95 -6.63 4.21 -7.36
C PHE A 95 -6.05 4.58 -6.00
N LEU A 96 -4.74 4.40 -5.82
CA LEU A 96 -4.07 4.56 -4.52
C LEU A 96 -4.26 5.96 -3.91
N ASN A 97 -4.27 7.02 -4.72
CA ASN A 97 -4.54 8.37 -4.24
C ASN A 97 -5.91 8.48 -3.55
N HIS A 98 -6.96 7.98 -4.20
CA HIS A 98 -8.30 7.98 -3.63
C HIS A 98 -8.44 7.05 -2.43
N VAL A 99 -7.74 5.91 -2.44
CA VAL A 99 -7.74 5.01 -1.28
C VAL A 99 -7.10 5.66 -0.07
N LEU A 100 -6.01 6.42 -0.25
CA LEU A 100 -5.34 7.16 0.83
C LEU A 100 -6.18 8.34 1.34
N ASP A 101 -6.82 9.09 0.44
CA ASP A 101 -7.67 10.24 0.81
C ASP A 101 -8.95 9.80 1.53
N ARG A 102 -9.67 8.84 0.92
CA ARG A 102 -10.97 8.38 1.40
C ARG A 102 -10.87 7.31 2.47
N ARG A 103 -9.67 6.75 2.67
CA ARG A 103 -9.43 5.58 3.55
C ARG A 103 -10.35 4.41 3.18
N THR A 104 -10.71 4.30 1.91
CA THR A 104 -11.73 3.38 1.42
C THR A 104 -11.22 2.73 0.14
N GLY A 105 -11.20 1.39 0.09
CA GLY A 105 -10.65 0.65 -1.05
C GLY A 105 -11.25 -0.75 -1.23
N ILE A 106 -10.58 -1.55 -2.06
CA ILE A 106 -10.84 -2.98 -2.27
C ILE A 106 -9.71 -3.82 -1.64
N PRO A 107 -9.85 -5.15 -1.49
CA PRO A 107 -8.85 -5.98 -0.81
C PRO A 107 -7.42 -5.79 -1.31
N ILE A 108 -7.20 -5.70 -2.62
CA ILE A 108 -5.85 -5.53 -3.20
C ILE A 108 -5.25 -4.16 -2.90
N THR A 109 -6.03 -3.07 -2.95
CA THR A 109 -5.50 -1.72 -2.69
C THR A 109 -5.31 -1.44 -1.20
N LEU A 110 -6.14 -2.02 -0.35
CA LEU A 110 -5.91 -2.00 1.10
C LEU A 110 -4.67 -2.83 1.47
N SER A 111 -4.45 -3.97 0.80
CA SER A 111 -3.24 -4.77 0.96
C SER A 111 -1.99 -4.02 0.51
N LEU A 112 -2.09 -3.21 -0.55
CA LEU A 112 -1.02 -2.32 -1.00
C LEU A 112 -0.62 -1.33 0.10
N VAL A 113 -1.57 -0.61 0.69
CA VAL A 113 -1.29 0.30 1.81
C VAL A 113 -0.63 -0.46 2.98
N TYR A 114 -1.15 -1.65 3.29
CA TYR A 114 -0.60 -2.50 4.35
C TYR A 114 0.88 -2.87 4.09
N LEU A 115 1.18 -3.38 2.90
CA LEU A 115 2.53 -3.74 2.47
C LEU A 115 3.48 -2.56 2.53
N GLU A 116 3.03 -1.38 2.10
CA GLU A 116 3.85 -0.16 2.10
C GLU A 116 4.16 0.37 3.49
N LEU A 117 3.24 0.20 4.46
CA LEU A 117 3.52 0.49 5.87
C LEU A 117 4.49 -0.54 6.45
N ALA A 118 4.23 -1.83 6.24
CA ALA A 118 5.09 -2.91 6.73
C ALA A 118 6.54 -2.75 6.23
N ARG A 119 6.72 -2.50 4.93
CA ARG A 119 8.03 -2.26 4.31
C ARG A 119 8.75 -1.06 4.94
N ARG A 120 8.04 0.06 5.15
CA ARG A 120 8.62 1.27 5.77
C ARG A 120 9.04 1.08 7.21
N ILE A 121 8.40 0.19 7.96
CA ILE A 121 8.81 -0.14 9.33
C ILE A 121 9.81 -1.32 9.38
N GLY A 122 10.27 -1.82 8.23
CA GLY A 122 11.25 -2.90 8.15
C GLY A 122 10.68 -4.30 8.41
N LEU A 123 9.36 -4.49 8.30
CA LEU A 123 8.74 -5.81 8.40
C LEU A 123 8.53 -6.40 6.99
N PRO A 124 9.27 -7.45 6.61
CA PRO A 124 9.14 -8.06 5.30
C PRO A 124 7.82 -8.84 5.18
N MET A 125 7.05 -8.52 4.15
CA MET A 125 5.74 -9.09 3.86
C MET A 125 5.54 -9.26 2.36
N ALA A 126 4.68 -10.19 1.98
CA ALA A 126 4.31 -10.45 0.59
C ALA A 126 2.80 -10.57 0.41
N GLY A 127 2.35 -10.15 -0.77
CA GLY A 127 1.00 -10.40 -1.25
C GLY A 127 0.83 -11.86 -1.71
N VAL A 128 -0.35 -12.42 -1.50
CA VAL A 128 -0.73 -13.76 -1.93
C VAL A 128 -2.03 -13.66 -2.73
N GLY A 129 -1.93 -13.95 -4.02
CA GLY A 129 -3.09 -14.08 -4.90
C GLY A 129 -3.86 -15.36 -4.61
N MET A 130 -5.17 -15.24 -4.42
CA MET A 130 -6.11 -16.35 -4.22
C MET A 130 -7.30 -16.17 -5.16
N PRO A 131 -8.03 -17.23 -5.55
CA PRO A 131 -9.23 -17.06 -6.37
C PRO A 131 -10.23 -16.09 -5.73
N GLY A 132 -10.47 -14.96 -6.39
CA GLY A 132 -11.34 -13.88 -5.92
C GLY A 132 -10.86 -13.11 -4.70
N HIS A 133 -9.63 -13.35 -4.21
CA HIS A 133 -9.11 -12.74 -2.97
C HIS A 133 -7.64 -12.36 -3.10
N PHE A 134 -7.21 -11.38 -2.30
CA PHE A 134 -5.80 -11.03 -2.15
C PHE A 134 -5.50 -10.90 -0.66
N LEU A 135 -4.47 -11.59 -0.21
CA LEU A 135 -4.05 -11.64 1.19
C LEU A 135 -2.63 -11.11 1.33
N VAL A 136 -2.23 -10.79 2.55
CA VAL A 136 -0.86 -10.40 2.88
C VAL A 136 -0.35 -11.32 3.98
N ARG A 137 0.89 -11.79 3.85
CA ARG A 137 1.56 -12.63 4.86
C ARG A 137 2.97 -12.12 5.17
N PRO A 138 3.48 -12.31 6.40
CA PRO A 138 4.90 -12.15 6.68
C PRO A 138 5.75 -13.10 5.83
N THR A 139 6.94 -12.64 5.45
CA THR A 139 7.96 -13.46 4.77
C THR A 139 9.21 -13.66 5.60
N VAL A 140 9.13 -13.40 6.91
CA VAL A 140 10.14 -13.89 7.85
C VAL A 140 10.24 -15.41 7.66
N ASP A 141 11.42 -15.88 7.27
CA ASP A 141 11.76 -17.31 7.32
C ASP A 141 11.36 -17.82 8.70
N GLU A 142 10.84 -19.05 8.75
CA GLU A 142 10.44 -19.70 10.00
C GLU A 142 11.43 -19.33 11.09
N MET A 143 11.00 -18.46 12.00
CA MET A 143 11.82 -18.04 13.12
C MET A 143 12.01 -19.30 13.95
N ALA A 144 13.16 -19.94 13.73
CA ALA A 144 13.60 -21.11 14.47
C ALA A 144 13.51 -20.88 15.99
#